data_AF-Q6AK81-F1
#
_entry.id   AF-Q6AK81-F1
#
_cell.length_a   1.000
_cell.length_b   1.000
_cell.length_c   1.000
_cell.angle_alpha   90.00
_cell.angle_beta   90.00
_cell.angle_gamma   90.00
#
_symmetry.space_group_name_H-M   'P 1'
#
loop_
_entity.id
_entity.type
_entity.pdbx_description
1 polymer ?
#
loop_
_entity_poly.entity_id
_entity_poly.type
_entity_poly.pdbx_seq_one_letter_code
_entity_poly.pdbx_strand_id
1 'polypeptide(L)'
;MMDVDDTMTIASVRQGVGSVLGGGNLASSWGTYMIPAAIAKRPIPGGALLTGLLCVVASVTGYPMDLAMWEPVLRVALIVGVFLPLLEAGMQMVNKQKDSLSAGICIFACAIVNPVFGWATTMLLDNMGLIGDHERASELSLKDRLIIPGIAFVICVGSLALVGQLPGIPAILGQ
;
A
#
# COMPACT_ATOMS: atom_id res chain seq x y z
N MET A 1 -6.28 22.17 -5.70
CA MET A 1 -6.44 20.74 -5.99
C MET A 1 -5.06 20.23 -6.33
N MET A 2 -4.57 19.23 -5.60
CA MET A 2 -3.23 18.67 -5.81
C MET A 2 -3.32 17.70 -6.98
N ASP A 3 -2.43 17.83 -7.96
CA ASP A 3 -2.41 16.92 -9.09
C ASP A 3 -2.00 15.51 -8.61
N VAL A 4 -2.67 14.49 -9.14
CA VAL A 4 -2.37 13.09 -8.80
C VAL A 4 -0.97 12.76 -9.30
N ASP A 5 -0.56 13.30 -10.45
CA ASP A 5 0.75 13.04 -11.03
C ASP A 5 1.87 13.65 -10.18
N ASP A 6 1.68 14.87 -9.67
CA ASP A 6 2.61 15.50 -8.73
C ASP A 6 2.72 14.69 -7.43
N THR A 7 1.59 14.20 -6.93
CA THR A 7 1.53 13.39 -5.70
C THR A 7 2.27 12.07 -5.87
N MET A 8 2.01 11.37 -6.97
CA MET A 8 2.64 10.08 -7.28
C MET A 8 4.14 10.26 -7.55
N THR A 9 4.55 11.34 -8.21
CA THR A 9 5.97 11.65 -8.45
C THR A 9 6.71 11.85 -7.14
N ILE A 10 6.18 12.67 -6.23
CA ILE A 10 6.78 12.91 -4.91
C ILE A 10 6.82 11.61 -4.09
N ALA A 11 5.75 10.81 -4.12
CA ALA A 11 5.69 9.54 -3.41
C ALA A 11 6.74 8.53 -3.92
N SER A 12 6.97 8.49 -5.23
CA SER A 12 7.99 7.63 -5.86
C SER A 12 9.41 8.07 -5.52
N VAL A 13 9.70 9.38 -5.56
CA VAL A 13 11.01 9.92 -5.16
C VAL A 13 11.30 9.58 -3.69
N ARG A 14 10.32 9.78 -2.80
CA ARG A 14 10.44 9.41 -1.38
C ARG A 14 10.71 7.91 -1.20
N GLN A 15 10.00 7.05 -1.92
CA GLN A 15 10.18 5.60 -1.84
C GLN A 15 11.55 5.16 -2.38
N GLY A 16 12.02 5.79 -3.46
CA GLY A 16 13.36 5.56 -4.00
C GLY A 16 14.45 5.91 -2.99
N VAL A 17 14.40 7.11 -2.41
CA VAL A 17 15.35 7.55 -1.37
C VAL A 17 15.24 6.66 -0.12
N GLY A 18 14.02 6.35 0.32
CA GLY A 18 13.77 5.49 1.48
C GLY A 18 14.36 4.10 1.30
N SER A 19 14.13 3.46 0.15
CA SER A 19 14.65 2.13 -0.15
C SER A 19 16.18 2.10 -0.22
N VAL A 20 16.81 3.14 -0.77
CA VAL A 20 18.28 3.28 -0.81
C VAL A 20 18.88 3.40 0.59
N LEU A 21 18.19 4.08 1.52
CA LEU A 21 18.60 4.25 2.90
C LEU A 21 18.19 3.06 3.81
N GLY A 22 17.62 1.98 3.25
CA GLY A 22 17.20 0.79 4.00
C GLY A 22 15.84 0.92 4.69
N GLY A 23 15.04 1.93 4.35
CA GLY A 23 13.68 2.13 4.81
C GLY A 23 12.63 1.38 3.99
N GLY A 24 11.46 1.13 4.60
CA GLY A 24 10.32 0.46 3.94
C GLY A 24 9.42 1.40 3.11
N ASN A 25 8.57 0.82 2.27
CA ASN A 25 7.60 1.57 1.45
C ASN A 25 6.39 2.01 2.28
N LEU A 26 6.37 3.29 2.66
CA LEU A 26 5.26 3.92 3.39
C LEU A 26 4.58 4.96 2.49
N ALA A 27 3.73 4.49 1.58
CA ALA A 27 3.04 5.38 0.64
C ALA A 27 1.89 6.16 1.29
N SER A 28 1.16 5.57 2.24
CA SER A 28 -0.12 6.12 2.70
C SER A 28 -0.51 5.75 4.13
N SER A 29 -0.16 6.59 5.11
CA SER A 29 -0.80 6.62 6.44
C SER A 29 -1.51 7.96 6.70
N TRP A 30 -1.96 8.63 5.63
CA TRP A 30 -2.62 9.95 5.68
C TRP A 30 -3.84 9.95 6.62
N GLY A 31 -4.59 8.85 6.73
CA GLY A 31 -5.76 8.76 7.62
C GLY A 31 -5.43 8.98 9.10
N THR A 32 -4.35 8.38 9.60
CA THR A 32 -3.94 8.48 11.00
C THR A 32 -3.45 9.88 11.37
N TYR A 33 -2.87 10.59 10.40
CA TYR A 33 -2.36 11.95 10.61
C TYR A 33 -3.41 13.04 10.40
N MET A 34 -4.33 12.86 9.45
CA MET A 34 -5.35 13.87 9.14
C MET A 34 -6.46 13.95 10.19
N ILE A 35 -6.86 12.84 10.82
CA ILE A 35 -7.95 12.86 11.81
C ILE A 35 -7.60 13.74 13.03
N PRO A 36 -6.43 13.56 13.70
CA PRO A 36 -6.04 14.44 14.80
C PRO A 36 -5.75 15.87 14.36
N ALA A 37 -5.14 16.06 13.19
CA ALA A 37 -4.81 17.39 12.66
C ALA A 37 -6.07 18.22 12.32
N ALA A 38 -7.10 17.55 11.79
CA ALA A 38 -8.41 18.13 11.51
C ALA A 38 -9.16 18.48 12.81
N ILE A 39 -9.11 17.62 13.82
CA ILE A 39 -9.71 17.88 15.15
C ILE A 39 -9.03 19.07 15.83
N ALA A 40 -7.70 19.20 15.72
CA ALA A 40 -6.93 20.28 16.34
C ALA A 40 -6.99 21.62 15.58
N LYS A 41 -7.63 21.70 14.40
CA LYS A 41 -7.67 22.89 13.52
C LYS A 41 -6.29 23.53 13.29
N ARG A 42 -5.23 22.72 13.24
CA ARG A 42 -3.84 23.19 13.05
C ARG A 42 -3.39 23.04 11.60
N PRO A 43 -2.42 23.85 11.12
CA PRO A 43 -1.92 23.75 9.77
C PRO A 43 -1.29 22.37 9.52
N ILE A 44 -1.97 21.55 8.72
CA ILE A 44 -1.59 20.19 8.31
C ILE A 44 -0.14 20.12 7.78
N PRO A 45 0.32 21.01 6.87
CA PRO A 45 1.69 20.94 6.35
C PRO A 45 2.76 21.29 7.40
N GLY A 46 2.45 22.21 8.32
CA GLY A 46 3.39 22.61 9.38
C GLY A 46 3.66 21.48 10.38
N GLY A 47 2.62 20.74 10.76
CA GLY A 47 2.80 19.57 11.63
C GLY A 47 3.55 18.43 10.94
N ALA A 48 3.41 18.27 9.60
CA ALA A 48 4.08 17.19 8.87
C ALA A 48 5.59 17.44 8.80
N LEU A 49 5.99 18.69 8.55
CA LEU A 49 7.39 19.12 8.56
C LEU A 49 8.00 18.99 9.97
N LEU A 50 7.28 19.44 11.00
CA LEU A 50 7.77 19.33 12.37
C LEU A 50 7.93 17.88 12.81
N THR A 51 6.95 17.03 12.48
CA THR A 51 7.02 15.59 12.77
C THR A 51 8.21 14.95 12.06
N GLY A 52 8.43 15.27 10.77
CA GLY A 52 9.59 14.79 10.02
C GLY A 52 10.92 15.22 10.65
N LEU A 53 11.03 16.48 11.07
CA LEU A 53 12.22 17.01 11.75
C LEU A 53 12.46 16.29 13.09
N LEU A 54 11.41 16.13 13.90
CA LEU A 54 11.49 15.43 15.18
C LEU A 54 11.86 13.95 15.00
N CYS A 55 11.37 13.28 13.96
CA CYS A 55 11.77 11.91 13.62
C CYS A 55 13.26 11.82 13.29
N VAL A 56 13.84 12.78 12.57
CA VAL A 56 15.28 12.82 12.27
C VAL A 56 16.10 13.08 13.54
N VAL A 57 15.66 14.00 14.39
CA VAL A 57 16.34 14.26 15.67
C VAL A 57 16.28 13.02 16.58
N ALA A 58 15.13 12.37 16.67
CA ALA A 58 14.94 11.14 17.44
C ALA A 58 15.78 9.98 16.90
N SER A 59 15.87 9.80 15.58
CA SER A 59 16.67 8.74 14.97
C SER A 59 18.18 8.95 15.20
N VAL A 60 18.66 10.19 15.14
CA VAL A 60 20.09 10.53 15.40
C VAL A 60 20.44 10.44 16.88
N THR A 61 19.53 10.81 17.77
CA THR A 61 19.74 10.73 19.23
C THR A 61 19.69 9.30 19.78
N GLY A 62 19.33 8.32 18.95
CA GLY A 62 19.41 6.89 19.29
C GLY A 62 18.46 6.47 20.40
N TYR A 63 17.42 7.27 20.69
CA TYR A 63 16.46 6.94 21.73
C TYR A 63 15.65 5.69 21.29
N PRO A 64 15.70 4.57 22.03
CA PRO A 64 14.99 3.36 21.63
C PRO A 64 13.48 3.63 21.68
N MET A 65 12.83 3.69 20.51
CA MET A 65 11.38 3.80 20.40
C MET A 65 10.66 2.68 21.17
N ASP A 66 11.27 1.49 21.22
CA ASP A 66 10.75 0.33 21.94
C ASP A 66 10.69 0.53 23.47
N LEU A 67 11.52 1.42 24.03
CA LEU A 67 11.58 1.64 25.48
C LEU A 67 10.54 2.67 25.96
N ALA A 68 10.03 3.52 25.05
CA ALA A 68 8.97 4.48 25.35
C ALA A 68 7.56 3.94 25.08
N MET A 69 7.42 2.84 24.31
CA MET A 69 6.11 2.35 23.89
C MET A 69 5.68 1.12 24.68
N TRP A 70 4.57 1.26 25.40
CA TRP A 70 3.91 0.12 26.04
C TRP A 70 3.16 -0.71 24.98
N GLU A 71 3.49 -2.00 24.87
CA GLU A 71 2.92 -2.91 23.86
C GLU A 71 1.39 -2.87 23.71
N PRO A 72 0.57 -2.87 24.78
CA PRO A 72 -0.89 -2.84 24.61
C PRO A 72 -1.39 -1.51 24.04
N VAL A 73 -0.74 -0.39 24.36
CA VAL A 73 -1.10 0.92 23.77
C VAL A 73 -0.77 0.92 22.29
N LEU A 74 0.38 0.36 21.89
CA LEU A 74 0.77 0.25 20.50
C LEU A 74 -0.24 -0.58 19.68
N ARG A 75 -0.67 -1.73 20.20
CA ARG A 75 -1.64 -2.60 19.51
C ARG A 75 -2.99 -1.90 19.33
N VAL A 76 -3.50 -1.23 20.36
CA VAL A 76 -4.77 -0.49 20.27
C VAL A 76 -4.66 0.68 19.30
N ALA A 77 -3.55 1.42 19.34
CA ALA A 77 -3.30 2.54 18.41
C ALA A 77 -3.23 2.06 16.95
N LEU A 78 -2.61 0.91 16.67
CA LEU A 78 -2.57 0.34 15.33
C LEU A 78 -3.96 -0.12 14.87
N ILE A 79 -4.72 -0.81 15.72
CA ILE A 79 -6.07 -1.28 15.37
C ILE A 79 -7.01 -0.12 15.08
N VAL A 80 -7.11 0.84 16.00
CA VAL A 80 -8.10 1.92 15.91
C VAL A 80 -7.61 3.08 15.03
N GLY A 81 -6.32 3.39 15.07
CA GLY A 81 -5.74 4.54 14.37
C GLY A 81 -5.28 4.25 12.94
N VAL A 82 -4.96 3.00 12.62
CA VAL A 82 -4.42 2.63 11.30
C VAL A 82 -5.33 1.64 10.57
N PHE A 83 -5.57 0.46 11.15
CA PHE A 83 -6.30 -0.60 10.45
C PHE A 83 -7.78 -0.28 10.25
N LEU A 84 -8.46 0.28 11.25
CA LEU A 84 -9.88 0.61 11.15
C LEU A 84 -10.18 1.70 10.10
N PRO A 85 -9.46 2.84 10.04
CA PRO A 85 -9.64 3.82 8.97
C PRO A 85 -9.30 3.28 7.58
N LEU A 86 -8.25 2.45 7.46
CA LEU A 86 -7.90 1.81 6.19
C LEU A 86 -8.99 0.84 5.72
N LEU A 87 -9.58 0.08 6.64
CA LEU A 87 -10.70 -0.81 6.34
C LEU A 87 -11.94 -0.01 5.91
N GLU A 88 -12.28 1.07 6.63
CA GLU A 88 -13.42 1.92 6.29
C GLU A 88 -13.25 2.56 4.90
N ALA A 89 -12.07 3.13 4.62
CA ALA A 89 -11.74 3.67 3.31
C ALA A 89 -11.83 2.59 2.22
N GLY A 90 -11.33 1.38 2.49
CA GLY A 90 -11.46 0.24 1.58
C GLY A 90 -12.91 -0.16 1.30
N MET A 91 -13.75 -0.26 2.34
CA MET A 91 -15.17 -0.59 2.21
C MET A 91 -15.94 0.48 1.41
N GLN A 92 -15.62 1.76 1.63
CA GLN A 92 -16.22 2.86 0.86
C GLN A 92 -15.80 2.82 -0.61
N MET A 93 -14.57 2.42 -0.92
CA MET A 93 -14.08 2.24 -2.29
C MET A 93 -14.78 1.08 -3.00
N VAL A 94 -15.00 -0.05 -2.31
CA VAL A 94 -15.73 -1.21 -2.88
C VAL A 94 -17.20 -0.88 -3.12
N ASN A 95 -17.85 -0.17 -2.21
CA ASN A 95 -19.26 0.22 -2.35
C ASN A 95 -19.49 1.15 -3.56
N LYS A 96 -18.55 2.03 -3.87
CA LYS A 96 -18.65 2.95 -5.02
C LYS A 96 -18.33 2.30 -6.37
N GLN A 97 -17.68 1.14 -6.39
CA GLN A 97 -17.27 0.47 -7.63
C GLN A 97 -18.36 -0.45 -8.15
N LYS A 98 -18.57 -0.44 -9.48
CA LYS A 98 -19.55 -1.32 -10.14
C LYS A 98 -19.15 -2.80 -10.06
N ASP A 99 -17.86 -3.09 -9.88
CA ASP A 99 -17.31 -4.45 -9.90
C ASP A 99 -16.89 -4.96 -8.51
N SER A 100 -17.87 -5.17 -7.64
CA SER A 100 -17.65 -5.84 -6.34
C SER A 100 -17.04 -7.26 -6.48
N LEU A 101 -17.17 -7.89 -7.65
CA LEU A 101 -16.64 -9.22 -7.94
C LEU A 101 -15.10 -9.22 -8.06
N SER A 102 -14.51 -8.19 -8.66
CA SER A 102 -13.04 -8.02 -8.76
C SER A 102 -12.42 -7.82 -7.38
N ALA A 103 -13.06 -6.99 -6.54
CA ALA A 103 -12.67 -6.80 -5.14
C ALA A 103 -12.77 -8.10 -4.32
N GLY A 104 -13.83 -8.90 -4.50
CA GLY A 104 -14.00 -10.17 -3.81
C GLY A 104 -12.91 -11.19 -4.14
N ILE A 105 -12.55 -11.32 -5.42
CA ILE A 105 -11.47 -12.21 -5.86
C ILE A 105 -10.12 -11.73 -5.31
N CYS A 106 -9.89 -10.41 -5.25
CA CYS A 106 -8.69 -9.83 -4.65
C CYS A 106 -8.58 -10.21 -3.18
N ILE A 107 -9.63 -9.98 -2.39
CA ILE A 107 -9.65 -10.30 -0.96
C ILE A 107 -9.41 -11.78 -0.72
N PHE A 108 -10.04 -12.66 -1.50
CA PHE A 108 -9.88 -14.11 -1.37
C PHE A 108 -8.47 -14.57 -1.74
N ALA A 109 -7.90 -14.06 -2.83
CA ALA A 109 -6.54 -14.36 -3.26
C ALA A 109 -5.50 -13.83 -2.26
N CYS A 110 -5.74 -12.64 -1.70
CA CYS A 110 -4.92 -12.03 -0.64
C CYS A 110 -4.94 -12.88 0.65
N ALA A 111 -6.10 -13.43 1.04
CA ALA A 111 -6.25 -14.22 2.26
C ALA A 111 -5.58 -15.60 2.18
N ILE A 112 -5.53 -16.22 0.99
CA ILE A 112 -4.97 -17.57 0.80
C ILE A 112 -3.48 -17.53 0.51
N VAL A 113 -3.03 -16.61 -0.34
CA VAL A 113 -1.66 -16.61 -0.86
C VAL A 113 -0.83 -15.52 -0.20
N ASN A 114 -1.08 -14.28 -0.59
CA ASN A 114 -0.37 -13.10 -0.13
C ASN A 114 -1.09 -11.86 -0.69
N PRO A 115 -1.16 -10.73 0.04
CA PRO A 115 -1.72 -9.49 -0.48
C PRO A 115 -1.11 -9.02 -1.81
N VAL A 116 0.21 -9.20 -2.00
CA VAL A 116 0.90 -8.80 -3.24
C VAL A 116 0.46 -9.66 -4.42
N PHE A 117 0.27 -10.97 -4.19
CA PHE A 117 -0.22 -11.89 -5.22
C PHE A 117 -1.67 -11.60 -5.59
N GLY A 118 -2.53 -11.39 -4.58
CA GLY A 118 -3.95 -11.10 -4.82
C GLY A 118 -4.16 -9.81 -5.60
N TRP A 119 -3.40 -8.75 -5.28
CA TRP A 119 -3.40 -7.51 -6.05
C TRP A 119 -2.90 -7.72 -7.49
N ALA A 120 -1.75 -8.37 -7.69
CA ALA A 120 -1.19 -8.57 -9.04
C ALA A 120 -2.10 -9.43 -9.93
N THR A 121 -2.70 -10.48 -9.35
CA THR A 121 -3.63 -11.38 -10.06
C THR A 121 -4.90 -10.64 -10.45
N THR A 122 -5.49 -9.86 -9.54
CA THR A 122 -6.70 -9.11 -9.86
C THR A 122 -6.44 -7.99 -10.84
N MET A 123 -5.32 -7.26 -10.74
CA MET A 123 -4.91 -6.29 -11.76
C MET A 123 -4.77 -6.92 -13.16
N LEU A 124 -4.23 -8.14 -13.25
CA LEU A 124 -4.12 -8.84 -14.52
C LEU A 124 -5.49 -9.25 -15.06
N LEU A 125 -6.34 -9.83 -14.21
CA LEU A 125 -7.67 -10.32 -14.60
C LEU A 125 -8.64 -9.18 -14.97
N ASP A 126 -8.56 -8.06 -14.26
CA ASP A 126 -9.33 -6.84 -14.48
C ASP A 126 -8.93 -6.17 -15.80
N ASN A 127 -7.63 -5.98 -16.03
CA ASN A 127 -7.14 -5.43 -17.31
C ASN A 127 -7.41 -6.35 -18.49
N MET A 128 -7.32 -7.68 -18.33
CA MET A 128 -7.68 -8.63 -19.39
C MET A 128 -9.18 -8.66 -19.68
N GLY A 129 -10.02 -8.02 -18.86
CA GLY A 129 -11.48 -8.05 -18.99
C GLY A 129 -12.05 -9.44 -18.81
N LEU A 130 -11.37 -10.32 -18.05
CA LEU A 130 -11.87 -11.64 -17.68
C LEU A 130 -12.81 -11.56 -16.47
N ILE A 131 -12.62 -10.54 -15.63
CA ILE A 131 -13.39 -10.21 -14.43
C ILE A 131 -13.53 -8.68 -14.40
N GLY A 132 -14.71 -8.15 -14.07
CA GLY A 132 -14.95 -6.70 -13.95
C GLY A 132 -15.49 -6.03 -15.23
N ASP A 133 -15.25 -4.72 -15.38
CA ASP A 133 -15.81 -3.89 -16.45
C ASP A 133 -15.23 -4.22 -17.83
N HIS A 134 -16.00 -4.98 -18.62
CA HIS A 134 -15.65 -5.34 -19.99
C HIS A 134 -15.57 -4.12 -20.92
N GLU A 135 -16.23 -2.99 -20.62
CA GLU A 135 -16.14 -1.76 -21.42
C GLU A 135 -14.74 -1.14 -21.28
N ARG A 136 -14.18 -1.15 -20.07
CA ARG A 136 -12.84 -0.61 -19.81
C ARG A 136 -11.74 -1.39 -20.52
N ALA A 137 -11.86 -2.73 -20.57
CA ALA A 137 -10.94 -3.59 -21.32
C ALA A 137 -11.01 -3.38 -22.84
N SER A 138 -12.09 -2.77 -23.35
CA SER A 138 -12.28 -2.46 -24.78
C SER A 138 -11.69 -1.12 -25.19
N GLU A 139 -11.54 -0.18 -24.25
CA GLU A 139 -10.88 1.12 -24.47
C GLU A 139 -9.35 1.05 -24.40
N LEU A 140 -8.81 0.00 -23.78
CA LEU A 140 -7.36 -0.18 -23.55
C LEU A 140 -6.66 -0.80 -24.77
N SER A 141 -5.52 -0.22 -25.15
CA SER A 141 -4.59 -0.77 -26.15
C SER A 141 -4.02 -2.12 -25.67
N LEU A 142 -3.69 -3.03 -26.60
CA LEU A 142 -3.13 -4.37 -26.28
C LEU A 142 -1.87 -4.32 -25.37
N LYS A 143 -1.09 -3.23 -25.47
CA LYS A 143 0.09 -3.02 -24.62
C LYS A 143 -0.28 -2.77 -23.16
N ASP A 144 -1.29 -1.94 -22.93
CA ASP A 144 -1.77 -1.59 -21.59
C ASP A 144 -2.61 -2.70 -20.98
N ARG A 145 -3.29 -3.47 -21.84
CA ARG A 145 -4.15 -4.58 -21.46
C ARG A 145 -3.38 -5.82 -20.97
N LEU A 146 -2.23 -6.11 -21.58
CA LEU A 146 -1.53 -7.39 -21.36
C LEU A 146 -0.05 -7.22 -20.98
N ILE A 147 0.68 -6.33 -21.65
CA ILE A 147 2.14 -6.25 -21.47
C ILE A 147 2.47 -5.63 -20.11
N ILE A 148 1.88 -4.49 -19.77
CA ILE A 148 2.12 -3.80 -18.51
C ILE A 148 1.68 -4.65 -17.29
N PRO A 149 0.42 -5.13 -17.21
CA PRO A 149 0.00 -5.96 -16.08
C PRO A 149 0.69 -7.33 -16.06
N GLY A 150 1.01 -7.90 -17.23
CA GLY A 150 1.75 -9.16 -17.32
C GLY A 150 3.18 -9.06 -16.78
N ILE A 151 3.92 -8.00 -17.13
CA ILE A 151 5.25 -7.75 -16.59
C ILE A 151 5.18 -7.52 -15.08
N ALA A 152 4.23 -6.70 -14.61
CA ALA A 152 4.03 -6.45 -13.19
C ALA A 152 3.74 -7.75 -12.42
N PHE A 153 2.88 -8.62 -12.97
CA PHE A 153 2.58 -9.93 -12.40
C PHE A 153 3.83 -10.81 -12.31
N VAL A 154 4.62 -10.91 -13.39
CA VAL A 154 5.85 -11.71 -13.41
C VAL A 154 6.87 -11.19 -12.39
N ILE A 155 7.03 -9.88 -12.25
CA ILE A 155 7.94 -9.28 -11.28
C ILE A 155 7.46 -9.54 -9.85
N CYS A 156 6.18 -9.32 -9.55
CA CYS A 156 5.62 -9.53 -8.22
C CYS A 156 5.68 -11.01 -7.81
N VAL A 157 5.26 -11.93 -8.68
CA VAL A 157 5.29 -13.38 -8.42
C VAL A 157 6.72 -13.88 -8.35
N GLY A 158 7.61 -13.42 -9.24
CA GLY A 158 9.03 -13.75 -9.21
C GLY A 158 9.70 -13.30 -7.91
N SER A 159 9.40 -12.08 -7.45
CA SER A 159 9.93 -11.58 -6.18
C SER A 159 9.42 -12.38 -4.98
N LEU A 160 8.12 -12.72 -4.95
CA LEU A 160 7.55 -13.57 -3.90
C LEU A 160 8.15 -14.99 -3.91
N ALA A 161 8.41 -15.55 -5.08
CA ALA A 161 9.05 -16.86 -5.24
C ALA A 161 10.53 -16.84 -4.79
N LEU A 162 11.25 -15.75 -5.08
CA LEU A 162 12.63 -15.56 -4.63
C LEU A 162 12.72 -15.50 -3.10
N VAL A 163 11.81 -14.78 -2.45
CA VAL A 163 11.76 -14.61 -0.98
C VAL A 163 11.05 -15.80 -0.28
N GLY A 164 10.45 -16.73 -1.02
CA GLY A 164 9.75 -17.90 -0.46
C GLY A 164 8.43 -17.55 0.25
N GLN A 165 7.80 -16.44 -0.14
CA GLN A 165 6.52 -15.98 0.44
C GLN A 165 5.29 -16.57 -0.27
N LEU A 166 5.50 -17.51 -1.19
CA LEU A 166 4.43 -18.28 -1.83
C LEU A 166 4.15 -19.55 -1.01
N PRO A 167 2.89 -19.82 -0.65
CA PRO A 167 2.54 -21.02 0.09
C PRO A 167 2.91 -22.27 -0.73
N GLY A 168 3.81 -23.09 -0.18
CA GLY A 168 4.22 -24.37 -0.78
C GLY A 168 5.46 -24.34 -1.69
N ILE A 169 6.09 -23.17 -1.94
CA ILE A 169 7.35 -23.09 -2.68
C ILE A 169 8.46 -22.61 -1.73
N PRO A 170 9.50 -23.42 -1.45
CA PRO A 170 10.66 -22.97 -0.69
C PRO A 170 11.39 -21.85 -1.43
N ALA A 171 11.96 -20.90 -0.69
CA ALA A 171 12.65 -19.74 -1.26
C ALA A 171 13.68 -20.18 -2.30
N ILE A 172 13.55 -19.67 -3.53
CA ILE A 172 14.52 -19.93 -4.59
C ILE A 172 15.87 -19.27 -4.24
N LEU A 173 15.83 -18.18 -3.47
CA LEU A 173 16.99 -17.48 -2.92
C LEU A 173 16.98 -17.59 -1.38
N GLY A 174 17.09 -18.80 -0.85
CA GLY A 174 17.20 -19.02 0.59
C GLY A 174 17.56 -20.45 0.98
N GLN A 175 18.86 -20.69 1.12
CA GLN A 175 19.38 -21.33 2.34
C GLN A 175 19.36 -20.30 3.47
#